data_AF-H8ZAL6-F1
#
_entry.id   AF-H8ZAL6-F1
#
_cell.length_a   1.000
_cell.length_b   1.000
_cell.length_c   1.000
_cell.angle_alpha   90.00
_cell.angle_beta   90.00
_cell.angle_gamma   90.00
#
_symmetry.space_group_name_H-M   'P 1'
#
loop_
_entity.id
_entity.type
_entity.pdbx_description
1 polymer ?
#
loop_
_entity_poly.entity_id
_entity_poly.type
_entity_poly.pdbx_seq_one_letter_code
_entity_poly.pdbx_strand_id
1 'polypeptide(L)'
;MNESQPEKKTPKQAFIASASNLLANPNDKTMGELRRCTKSVLKRKEKGTIRLVLLTLAKVFFNLLPSYNIRTKDHKYNAASKITNYEYQLIKEWEEYLKLITRSKTEESFEAAAILLPQSILFNKSMKLVGKVVKGTALKSKVGKKCQKVLVKIFKCDKGNRIVKILEVMNQMNMETIPKAAIKALFHISDAALTKPEKVERFAKSEMRKLSVEEKAIKKEAQLHFLPEELKAWKGINERLLRIYLMILTVKPIEKHYYALTQIQRLHIPGHLKEGIFIMLTEKVLYLKNEMTPRKAAILASCYMTMHMIYKEEIEYSFQIEEIEKIPVEVLLEMDEKEIEIVYNALGRIDKHKGTPGIMKMLLTRGMHRIDLQLADLIRHLMPREGPSALEKVSSEGMWEIPILTPRPRI
;
A
#
# COMPACT_ATOMS: atom_id res chain seq x y z
N MET A 1 -0.35 67.61 6.46
CA MET A 1 -1.03 66.34 6.10
C MET A 1 -0.19 65.69 5.02
N ASN A 2 0.59 64.66 5.36
CA ASN A 2 1.30 63.87 4.36
C ASN A 2 0.34 62.79 3.86
N GLU A 3 -0.19 62.98 2.66
CA GLU A 3 -0.86 61.91 1.91
C GLU A 3 0.18 60.82 1.63
N SER A 4 0.11 59.73 2.40
CA SER A 4 0.88 58.53 2.15
C SER A 4 0.48 57.96 0.80
N GLN A 5 1.33 58.12 -0.22
CA GLN A 5 1.17 57.45 -1.50
C GLN A 5 1.03 55.93 -1.24
N PRO A 6 0.05 55.24 -1.84
CA PRO A 6 -0.10 53.80 -1.66
C PRO A 6 1.15 53.10 -2.21
N GLU A 7 1.92 52.45 -1.35
CA GLU A 7 3.09 51.66 -1.73
C GLU A 7 2.76 50.75 -2.91
N LYS A 8 3.48 50.91 -4.03
CA LYS A 8 3.33 50.05 -5.20
C LYS A 8 3.65 48.61 -4.79
N LYS A 9 2.61 47.79 -4.60
CA LYS A 9 2.74 46.37 -4.26
C LYS A 9 3.68 45.67 -5.24
N THR A 10 4.68 44.98 -4.70
CA THR A 10 5.55 44.10 -5.50
C THR A 10 4.70 42.99 -6.15
N PRO A 11 5.11 42.41 -7.29
CA PRO A 11 4.32 41.35 -7.91
C PRO A 11 4.09 40.13 -7.03
N LYS A 12 5.03 39.82 -6.13
CA LYS A 12 4.87 38.75 -5.12
C LYS A 12 3.75 39.09 -4.14
N GLN A 13 3.71 40.31 -3.62
CA GLN A 13 2.62 40.79 -2.76
C GLN A 13 1.28 40.84 -3.51
N ALA A 14 1.28 41.29 -4.77
CA ALA A 14 0.08 41.31 -5.61
C ALA A 14 -0.46 39.88 -5.87
N PHE A 15 0.43 38.92 -6.12
CA PHE A 15 0.05 37.51 -6.28
C PHE A 15 -0.52 36.91 -5.00
N ILE A 16 0.10 37.13 -3.84
CA ILE A 16 -0.41 36.65 -2.55
C ILE A 16 -1.77 37.29 -2.26
N ALA A 17 -1.92 38.61 -2.47
CA ALA A 17 -3.18 39.30 -2.26
C ALA A 17 -4.29 38.77 -3.18
N SER A 18 -3.97 38.49 -4.44
CA SER A 18 -4.92 37.90 -5.39
C SER A 18 -5.31 36.47 -5.00
N ALA A 19 -4.38 35.66 -4.49
CA ALA A 19 -4.67 34.33 -3.97
C ALA A 19 -5.61 34.37 -2.76
N SER A 20 -5.36 35.30 -1.83
CA SER A 20 -6.24 35.53 -0.67
C SER A 20 -7.63 36.01 -1.09
N ASN A 21 -7.71 36.92 -2.07
CA ASN A 21 -9.00 37.41 -2.59
C ASN A 21 -9.82 36.30 -3.24
N LEU A 22 -9.18 35.42 -4.02
CA LEU A 22 -9.86 34.26 -4.61
C LEU A 22 -10.39 33.30 -3.54
N LEU A 23 -9.62 33.06 -2.46
CA LEU A 23 -10.06 32.22 -1.34
C LEU A 23 -11.27 32.81 -0.59
N ALA A 24 -11.33 34.14 -0.47
CA ALA A 24 -12.45 34.82 0.17
C ALA A 24 -13.69 34.89 -0.71
N ASN A 25 -13.51 35.18 -2.01
CA ASN A 25 -14.57 35.43 -2.97
C ASN A 25 -14.33 34.64 -4.28
N PRO A 26 -14.61 33.32 -4.29
CA PRO A 26 -14.35 32.48 -5.45
C PRO A 26 -15.31 32.81 -6.61
N ASN A 27 -14.78 33.38 -7.70
CA ASN A 27 -15.51 33.65 -8.93
C ASN A 27 -14.56 33.77 -10.14
N ASP A 28 -15.13 33.93 -11.33
CA ASP A 28 -14.38 34.04 -12.60
C ASP A 28 -13.38 35.21 -12.60
N LYS A 29 -13.75 36.35 -12.03
CA LYS A 29 -12.92 37.56 -12.03
C LYS A 29 -11.69 37.37 -11.13
N THR A 30 -11.90 36.88 -9.91
CA THR A 30 -10.81 36.63 -8.95
C THR A 30 -9.89 35.51 -9.44
N MET A 31 -10.42 34.53 -10.17
CA MET A 31 -9.61 33.46 -10.79
C MET A 31 -8.73 34.01 -11.93
N GLY A 32 -9.30 34.86 -12.79
CA GLY A 32 -8.59 35.52 -13.88
C GLY A 32 -7.49 36.48 -13.38
N GLU A 33 -7.71 37.18 -12.27
CA GLU A 33 -6.69 37.98 -11.59
C GLU A 33 -5.52 37.13 -11.10
N LEU A 34 -5.80 36.04 -10.38
CA LEU A 34 -4.75 35.17 -9.86
C LEU A 34 -3.89 34.61 -10.98
N ARG A 35 -4.50 34.24 -12.10
CA ARG A 35 -3.78 33.79 -13.29
C ARG A 35 -2.84 34.86 -13.84
N ARG A 36 -3.30 36.11 -13.98
CA ARG A 36 -2.49 37.23 -14.47
C ARG A 36 -1.32 37.49 -13.54
N CYS A 37 -1.55 37.52 -12.23
CA CYS A 37 -0.52 37.69 -11.22
C CYS A 37 0.50 36.52 -11.24
N THR A 38 0.04 35.28 -11.39
CA THR A 38 0.90 34.09 -11.49
C THR A 38 1.85 34.21 -12.69
N LYS A 39 1.33 34.57 -13.87
CA LYS A 39 2.15 34.76 -15.07
C LYS A 39 3.18 35.89 -14.89
N SER A 40 2.78 37.00 -14.28
CA SER A 40 3.67 38.14 -14.00
C SER A 40 4.82 37.74 -13.07
N VAL A 41 4.51 37.03 -12.00
CA VAL A 41 5.48 36.55 -11.02
C VAL A 41 6.45 35.55 -11.64
N LEU A 42 5.96 34.57 -12.41
CA LEU A 42 6.83 33.58 -13.06
C LEU A 42 7.76 34.18 -14.13
N LYS A 43 7.36 35.26 -14.82
CA LYS A 43 8.19 35.93 -15.83
C LYS A 43 9.48 36.53 -15.26
N ARG A 44 9.49 36.95 -14.00
CA ARG A 44 10.64 37.66 -13.39
C ARG A 44 11.83 36.76 -13.06
N LYS A 45 11.67 35.42 -13.07
CA LYS A 45 12.73 34.43 -12.79
C LYS A 45 13.52 34.65 -11.48
N GLU A 46 12.99 35.41 -10.53
CA GLU A 46 13.64 35.67 -9.23
C GLU A 46 13.74 34.39 -8.39
N LYS A 47 14.80 34.25 -7.58
CA LYS A 47 14.99 33.13 -6.64
C LYS A 47 13.80 33.01 -5.68
N GLY A 48 13.38 31.77 -5.41
CA GLY A 48 12.25 31.46 -4.51
C GLY A 48 10.85 31.70 -5.10
N THR A 49 10.75 32.30 -6.29
CA THR A 49 9.45 32.59 -6.92
C THR A 49 8.67 31.35 -7.28
N ILE A 50 9.34 30.33 -7.84
CA ILE A 50 8.70 29.06 -8.19
C ILE A 50 8.15 28.38 -6.93
N ARG A 51 8.91 28.39 -5.83
CA ARG A 51 8.45 27.87 -4.53
C ARG A 51 7.20 28.60 -4.04
N LEU A 52 7.21 29.93 -4.07
CA LEU A 52 6.06 30.74 -3.66
C LEU A 52 4.82 30.38 -4.47
N VAL A 53 4.94 30.34 -5.80
CA VAL A 53 3.82 30.02 -6.69
C VAL A 53 3.32 28.60 -6.44
N LEU A 54 4.22 27.60 -6.38
CA LEU A 54 3.84 26.20 -6.17
C LEU A 54 3.07 26.01 -4.86
N LEU A 55 3.59 26.50 -3.74
CA LEU A 55 2.97 26.26 -2.44
C LEU A 55 1.70 27.11 -2.22
N THR A 56 1.65 28.34 -2.74
CA THR A 56 0.47 29.19 -2.64
C THR A 56 -0.69 28.61 -3.44
N LEU A 57 -0.43 28.22 -4.70
CA LEU A 57 -1.47 27.58 -5.52
C LEU A 57 -1.89 26.22 -4.95
N ALA A 58 -1.00 25.46 -4.31
CA ALA A 58 -1.38 24.24 -3.61
C ALA A 58 -2.42 24.53 -2.53
N LYS A 59 -2.23 25.61 -1.75
CA LYS A 59 -3.19 26.03 -0.72
C LYS A 59 -4.51 26.50 -1.34
N VAL A 60 -4.46 27.25 -2.44
CA VAL A 60 -5.66 27.67 -3.17
C VAL A 60 -6.48 26.46 -3.62
N PHE A 61 -5.87 25.55 -4.37
CA PHE A 61 -6.57 24.36 -4.87
C PHE A 61 -6.99 23.40 -3.76
N PHE A 62 -6.23 23.30 -2.66
CA PHE A 62 -6.65 22.51 -1.51
C PHE A 62 -8.00 22.97 -0.92
N ASN A 63 -8.27 24.29 -0.95
CA ASN A 63 -9.51 24.84 -0.39
C ASN A 63 -10.65 24.94 -1.42
N LEU A 64 -10.33 25.09 -2.71
CA LEU A 64 -11.34 25.34 -3.76
C LEU A 64 -11.75 24.07 -4.53
N LEU A 65 -10.93 23.02 -4.53
CA LEU A 65 -11.27 21.82 -5.28
C LEU A 65 -12.36 21.00 -4.57
N PRO A 66 -13.46 20.67 -5.27
CA PRO A 66 -14.47 19.79 -4.70
C PRO A 66 -13.93 18.36 -4.56
N SER A 67 -14.51 17.62 -3.62
CA SER A 67 -14.19 16.20 -3.38
C SER A 67 -14.78 15.26 -4.44
N TYR A 68 -15.58 15.76 -5.38
CA TYR A 68 -16.23 15.00 -6.45
C TYR A 68 -15.68 15.35 -7.85
N ASN A 69 -15.82 14.46 -8.81
CA ASN A 69 -15.46 14.76 -10.20
C ASN A 69 -16.50 15.68 -10.85
N ILE A 70 -16.03 16.78 -11.44
CA ILE A 70 -16.88 17.63 -12.28
C ILE A 70 -17.02 16.95 -13.65
N ARG A 71 -18.25 16.62 -14.04
CA ARG A 71 -18.55 15.95 -15.32
C ARG A 71 -18.45 16.95 -16.47
N THR A 72 -17.29 17.02 -17.14
CA THR A 72 -17.15 17.76 -18.40
C THR A 72 -17.59 16.89 -19.57
N LYS A 73 -18.70 17.21 -20.25
CA LYS A 73 -18.97 16.65 -21.58
C LYS A 73 -17.95 17.24 -22.57
N ASP A 74 -17.19 16.40 -23.26
CA ASP A 74 -16.34 16.69 -24.42
C ASP A 74 -15.45 17.95 -24.37
N HIS A 75 -14.94 18.31 -23.18
CA HIS A 75 -14.00 19.43 -22.96
C HIS A 75 -14.41 20.81 -23.51
N LYS A 76 -15.64 20.95 -24.03
CA LYS A 76 -16.22 22.19 -24.53
C LYS A 76 -17.30 22.65 -23.55
N TYR A 77 -17.20 23.91 -23.15
CA TYR A 77 -18.30 24.57 -22.44
C TYR A 77 -19.55 24.47 -23.33
N ASN A 78 -20.56 23.76 -22.85
CA ASN A 78 -21.89 23.75 -23.46
C ASN A 78 -22.79 24.52 -22.50
N ALA A 79 -23.47 25.56 -22.97
CA ALA A 79 -24.45 26.29 -22.14
C ALA A 79 -25.59 25.37 -21.65
N ALA A 80 -25.81 24.23 -22.30
CA ALA A 80 -26.73 23.17 -21.85
C ALA A 80 -26.10 22.19 -20.83
N SER A 81 -24.79 22.29 -20.55
CA SER A 81 -24.15 21.55 -19.47
C SER A 81 -24.39 22.28 -18.15
N LYS A 82 -24.76 21.56 -17.08
CA LYS A 82 -24.96 22.11 -15.73
C LYS A 82 -23.67 22.65 -15.06
N ILE A 83 -22.59 22.87 -15.82
CA ILE A 83 -21.29 23.32 -15.31
C ILE A 83 -21.26 24.84 -15.37
N THR A 84 -20.99 25.47 -14.24
CA THR A 84 -20.80 26.93 -14.19
C THR A 84 -19.52 27.34 -14.93
N ASN A 85 -19.48 28.57 -15.47
CA ASN A 85 -18.26 29.12 -16.10
C ASN A 85 -17.06 29.06 -15.13
N TYR A 86 -17.32 29.27 -13.84
CA TYR A 86 -16.33 29.16 -12.77
C TYR A 86 -15.73 27.77 -12.64
N GLU A 87 -16.57 26.72 -12.60
CA GLU A 87 -16.07 25.33 -12.55
C GLU A 87 -15.22 24.98 -13.77
N TYR A 88 -15.61 25.45 -14.96
CA TYR A 88 -14.81 25.25 -16.17
C TYR A 88 -13.43 25.95 -16.07
N GLN A 89 -13.40 27.19 -15.60
CA GLN A 89 -12.14 27.91 -15.38
C GLN A 89 -11.28 27.24 -14.30
N LEU A 90 -11.89 26.80 -13.19
CA LEU A 90 -11.21 26.09 -12.12
C LEU A 90 -10.51 24.82 -12.63
N ILE A 91 -11.19 24.02 -13.46
CA ILE A 91 -10.60 22.82 -14.09
C ILE A 91 -9.42 23.21 -14.99
N LYS A 92 -9.57 24.25 -15.81
CA LYS A 92 -8.50 24.69 -16.72
C LYS A 92 -7.25 25.14 -15.98
N GLU A 93 -7.43 25.96 -14.94
CA GLU A 93 -6.30 26.45 -14.12
C GLU A 93 -5.70 25.31 -13.28
N TRP A 94 -6.51 24.37 -12.79
CA TRP A 94 -6.04 23.14 -12.15
C TRP A 94 -5.16 22.30 -13.08
N GLU A 95 -5.55 22.15 -14.35
CA GLU A 95 -4.76 21.40 -15.33
C GLU A 95 -3.44 22.07 -15.68
N GLU A 96 -3.44 23.40 -15.82
CA GLU A 96 -2.21 24.18 -16.01
C GLU A 96 -1.27 24.01 -14.82
N TYR A 97 -1.82 24.06 -13.59
CA TYR A 97 -1.05 23.88 -12.38
C TYR A 97 -0.53 22.45 -12.18
N LEU A 98 -1.33 21.43 -12.50
CA LEU A 98 -0.86 20.04 -12.51
C LEU A 98 0.31 19.84 -13.47
N LYS A 99 0.28 20.44 -14.67
CA LYS A 99 1.41 20.41 -15.61
C LYS A 99 2.67 21.03 -14.99
N LEU A 100 2.53 22.14 -14.27
CA LEU A 100 3.64 22.80 -13.58
C LEU A 100 4.26 21.90 -12.50
N ILE A 101 3.44 21.31 -11.61
CA ILE A 101 3.93 20.43 -10.54
C ILE A 101 4.59 19.17 -11.13
N THR A 102 3.93 18.53 -12.10
CA THR A 102 4.34 17.23 -12.62
C THR A 102 5.65 17.30 -13.40
N ARG A 103 5.89 18.40 -14.13
CA ARG A 103 7.11 18.65 -14.90
C ARG A 103 8.30 19.09 -14.04
N SER A 104 8.07 19.82 -12.96
CA SER A 104 9.14 20.24 -12.05
C SER A 104 9.76 19.02 -11.35
N LYS A 105 11.07 18.99 -11.09
CA LYS A 105 11.72 17.96 -10.27
C LYS A 105 12.11 18.48 -8.88
N THR A 106 11.70 19.70 -8.52
CA THR A 106 12.08 20.33 -7.26
C THR A 106 11.34 19.73 -6.06
N GLU A 107 11.93 19.80 -4.87
CA GLU A 107 11.29 19.29 -3.64
C GLU A 107 9.93 19.95 -3.38
N GLU A 108 9.81 21.25 -3.66
CA GLU A 108 8.56 21.99 -3.48
C GLU A 108 7.43 21.45 -4.34
N SER A 109 7.75 20.89 -5.52
CA SER A 109 6.74 20.26 -6.38
C SER A 109 6.20 18.97 -5.77
N PHE A 110 7.06 18.18 -5.10
CA PHE A 110 6.64 16.99 -4.38
C PHE A 110 5.87 17.35 -3.10
N GLU A 111 6.28 18.42 -2.42
CA GLU A 111 5.57 18.93 -1.26
C GLU A 111 4.16 19.42 -1.61
N ALA A 112 4.03 20.24 -2.67
CA ALA A 112 2.73 20.67 -3.18
C ALA A 112 1.84 19.48 -3.52
N ALA A 113 2.40 18.45 -4.18
CA ALA A 113 1.67 17.24 -4.49
C ALA A 113 1.17 16.49 -3.25
N ALA A 114 2.02 16.39 -2.21
CA ALA A 114 1.65 15.75 -0.95
C ALA A 114 0.57 16.52 -0.18
N ILE A 115 0.56 17.85 -0.24
CA ILE A 115 -0.48 18.69 0.37
C ILE A 115 -1.83 18.46 -0.31
N LEU A 116 -1.85 18.41 -1.65
CA LEU A 116 -3.08 18.33 -2.44
C LEU A 116 -3.71 16.94 -2.42
N LEU A 117 -2.89 15.88 -2.46
CA LEU A 117 -3.36 14.52 -2.71
C LEU A 117 -4.51 14.07 -1.80
N PRO A 118 -4.50 14.26 -0.47
CA PRO A 118 -5.59 13.81 0.39
C PRO A 118 -6.97 14.36 0.01
N GLN A 119 -7.01 15.58 -0.52
CA GLN A 119 -8.24 16.29 -0.87
C GLN A 119 -8.62 16.05 -2.34
N SER A 120 -7.64 16.11 -3.24
CA SER A 120 -7.90 16.11 -4.69
C SER A 120 -7.78 14.74 -5.35
N ILE A 121 -7.54 13.65 -4.62
CA ILE A 121 -7.33 12.32 -5.23
C ILE A 121 -8.55 11.82 -5.99
N LEU A 122 -9.77 12.17 -5.58
CA LEU A 122 -10.97 11.77 -6.31
C LEU A 122 -11.31 12.72 -7.46
N PHE A 123 -10.78 13.95 -7.44
CA PHE A 123 -10.98 14.98 -8.44
C PHE A 123 -10.35 14.66 -9.81
N ASN A 124 -10.76 15.41 -10.84
CA ASN A 124 -10.36 15.24 -12.23
C ASN A 124 -8.82 15.26 -12.39
N LYS A 125 -8.29 14.36 -13.23
CA LYS A 125 -6.86 14.30 -13.63
C LYS A 125 -5.84 14.12 -12.48
N SER A 126 -6.30 13.66 -11.32
CA SER A 126 -5.50 13.41 -10.11
C SER A 126 -4.45 12.29 -10.21
N MET A 127 -4.53 11.40 -11.20
CA MET A 127 -3.57 10.29 -11.37
C MET A 127 -2.12 10.77 -11.50
N LYS A 128 -1.89 11.91 -12.16
CA LYS A 128 -0.54 12.50 -12.28
C LYS A 128 0.00 12.97 -10.92
N LEU A 129 -0.88 13.45 -10.05
CA LEU A 129 -0.55 13.88 -8.70
C LEU A 129 -0.17 12.68 -7.82
N VAL A 130 -0.95 11.59 -7.91
CA VAL A 130 -0.64 10.31 -7.26
C VAL A 130 0.76 9.85 -7.65
N GLY A 131 1.06 9.77 -8.95
CA GLY A 131 2.37 9.35 -9.44
C GLY A 131 3.51 10.25 -8.95
N LYS A 132 3.24 11.56 -8.81
CA LYS A 132 4.18 12.52 -8.23
C LYS A 132 4.48 12.20 -6.77
N VAL A 133 3.46 11.96 -5.95
CA VAL A 133 3.63 11.60 -4.53
C VAL A 133 4.34 10.27 -4.36
N VAL A 134 3.97 9.24 -5.15
CA VAL A 134 4.64 7.93 -5.14
C VAL A 134 6.14 8.10 -5.42
N LYS A 135 6.51 8.82 -6.49
CA LYS A 135 7.92 9.11 -6.82
C LYS A 135 8.61 9.95 -5.73
N GLY A 136 7.90 10.89 -5.12
CA GLY A 136 8.42 11.75 -4.06
C GLY A 136 8.87 10.99 -2.80
N THR A 137 8.35 9.78 -2.57
CA THR A 137 8.81 8.93 -1.45
C THR A 137 10.26 8.46 -1.58
N ALA A 138 10.90 8.61 -2.76
CA ALA A 138 12.33 8.36 -2.93
C ALA A 138 13.23 9.44 -2.30
N LEU A 139 12.71 10.63 -2.02
CA LEU A 139 13.50 11.74 -1.46
C LEU A 139 13.93 11.40 -0.02
N LYS A 140 15.20 11.66 0.30
CA LYS A 140 15.75 11.47 1.66
C LYS A 140 15.34 12.59 2.63
N SER A 141 14.74 13.67 2.12
CA SER A 141 14.39 14.87 2.89
C SER A 141 13.08 14.72 3.68
N LYS A 142 12.75 15.76 4.47
CA LYS A 142 11.47 15.87 5.18
C LYS A 142 10.27 15.78 4.22
N VAL A 143 10.43 16.23 2.98
CA VAL A 143 9.39 16.14 1.94
C VAL A 143 9.12 14.68 1.55
N GLY A 144 10.16 13.86 1.38
CA GLY A 144 9.97 12.43 1.09
C GLY A 144 9.22 11.71 2.21
N LYS A 145 9.57 12.00 3.48
CA LYS A 145 8.81 11.52 4.65
C LYS A 145 7.37 11.99 4.65
N LYS A 146 7.09 13.23 4.23
CA LYS A 146 5.74 13.78 4.09
C LYS A 146 4.94 13.04 3.02
N CYS A 147 5.52 12.79 1.83
CA CYS A 147 4.91 11.97 0.78
C CYS A 147 4.54 10.57 1.30
N GLN A 148 5.47 9.91 2.01
CA GLN A 148 5.21 8.59 2.59
C GLN A 148 4.08 8.64 3.62
N LYS A 149 4.11 9.61 4.56
CA LYS A 149 3.05 9.79 5.57
C LYS A 149 1.68 9.99 4.96
N VAL A 150 1.59 10.72 3.84
CA VAL A 150 0.33 10.92 3.13
C VAL A 150 -0.21 9.61 2.57
N LEU A 151 0.63 8.79 1.92
CA LEU A 151 0.20 7.47 1.44
C LEU A 151 -0.27 6.58 2.60
N VAL A 152 0.51 6.51 3.68
CA VAL A 152 0.16 5.74 4.88
C VAL A 152 -1.16 6.19 5.48
N LYS A 153 -1.39 7.51 5.58
CA LYS A 153 -2.65 8.05 6.10
C LYS A 153 -3.85 7.62 5.23
N ILE A 154 -3.71 7.68 3.91
CA ILE A 154 -4.77 7.24 2.99
C ILE A 154 -5.02 5.74 3.16
N PHE A 155 -3.98 4.91 3.16
CA PHE A 155 -4.12 3.46 3.29
C PHE A 155 -4.72 2.99 4.63
N LYS A 156 -4.46 3.72 5.72
CA LYS A 156 -5.04 3.41 7.03
C LYS A 156 -6.50 3.83 7.17
N CYS A 157 -6.86 4.99 6.60
CA CYS A 157 -8.15 5.62 6.87
C CYS A 157 -9.20 5.37 5.79
N ASP A 158 -8.79 5.01 4.58
CA ASP A 158 -9.71 4.79 3.45
C ASP A 158 -10.05 3.30 3.30
N LYS A 159 -11.25 3.00 2.81
CA LYS A 159 -11.69 1.62 2.51
C LYS A 159 -12.11 1.43 1.06
N GLY A 160 -11.83 2.41 0.19
CA GLY A 160 -12.49 2.50 -1.10
C GLY A 160 -11.64 3.10 -2.21
N ASN A 161 -12.28 3.97 -3.00
CA ASN A 161 -11.80 4.40 -4.31
C ASN A 161 -10.45 5.16 -4.27
N ARG A 162 -10.07 5.76 -3.13
CA ARG A 162 -8.78 6.46 -3.03
C ARG A 162 -7.62 5.48 -3.11
N ILE A 163 -7.73 4.34 -2.42
CA ILE A 163 -6.73 3.27 -2.47
C ILE A 163 -6.62 2.73 -3.90
N VAL A 164 -7.76 2.42 -4.53
CA VAL A 164 -7.81 1.91 -5.92
C VAL A 164 -7.04 2.81 -6.88
N LYS A 165 -7.24 4.13 -6.81
CA LYS A 165 -6.52 5.09 -7.67
C LYS A 165 -5.01 5.09 -7.43
N ILE A 166 -4.56 4.97 -6.18
CA ILE A 166 -3.13 4.89 -5.87
C ILE A 166 -2.53 3.62 -6.49
N LEU A 167 -3.18 2.48 -6.26
CA LEU A 167 -2.73 1.20 -6.75
C LEU A 167 -2.74 1.13 -8.28
N GLU A 168 -3.73 1.76 -8.93
CA GLU A 168 -3.78 1.86 -10.38
C GLU A 168 -2.58 2.59 -10.97
N VAL A 169 -2.20 3.73 -10.38
CA VAL A 169 -0.99 4.44 -10.83
C VAL A 169 0.26 3.60 -10.57
N MET A 170 0.35 2.94 -9.42
CA MET A 170 1.49 2.06 -9.13
C MET A 170 1.61 0.92 -10.15
N ASN A 171 0.49 0.30 -10.56
CA ASN A 171 0.48 -0.74 -11.59
C ASN A 171 0.86 -0.25 -12.99
N GLN A 172 0.66 1.03 -13.28
CA GLN A 172 1.06 1.65 -14.55
C GLN A 172 2.54 2.09 -14.53
N MET A 173 3.19 2.12 -13.37
CA MET A 173 4.61 2.43 -13.25
C MET A 173 5.46 1.19 -13.49
N ASN A 174 6.66 1.38 -14.05
CA ASN A 174 7.67 0.32 -14.03
C ASN A 174 8.04 0.03 -12.57
N MET A 175 7.90 -1.23 -12.13
CA MET A 175 8.13 -1.66 -10.75
C MET A 175 9.53 -1.36 -10.23
N GLU A 176 10.54 -1.34 -11.10
CA GLU A 176 11.91 -0.96 -10.74
C GLU A 176 12.01 0.51 -10.33
N THR A 177 11.08 1.36 -10.82
CA THR A 177 11.04 2.79 -10.56
C THR A 177 10.21 3.16 -9.32
N ILE A 178 9.46 2.22 -8.76
CA ILE A 178 8.65 2.48 -7.56
C ILE A 178 9.57 2.52 -6.34
N PRO A 179 9.60 3.62 -5.57
CA PRO A 179 10.50 3.72 -4.43
C PRO A 179 10.14 2.71 -3.34
N LYS A 180 11.17 2.18 -2.66
CA LYS A 180 11.00 1.22 -1.54
C LYS A 180 10.03 1.74 -0.47
N ALA A 181 10.05 3.05 -0.18
CA ALA A 181 9.16 3.67 0.80
C ALA A 181 7.68 3.65 0.39
N ALA A 182 7.36 3.75 -0.90
CA ALA A 182 6.00 3.59 -1.41
C ALA A 182 5.53 2.14 -1.29
N ILE A 183 6.39 1.16 -1.59
CA ILE A 183 6.08 -0.26 -1.39
C ILE A 183 5.81 -0.55 0.08
N LYS A 184 6.64 -0.01 1.00
CA LYS A 184 6.42 -0.11 2.44
C LYS A 184 5.10 0.52 2.90
N ALA A 185 4.62 1.55 2.21
CA ALA A 185 3.34 2.18 2.57
C ALA A 185 2.15 1.23 2.36
N LEU A 186 2.23 0.28 1.41
CA LEU A 186 1.17 -0.71 1.14
C LEU A 186 0.86 -1.57 2.38
N PHE A 187 1.79 -1.69 3.33
CA PHE A 187 1.65 -2.52 4.54
C PHE A 187 0.60 -1.95 5.48
N HIS A 188 0.28 -0.67 5.30
CA HIS A 188 -0.67 0.05 6.12
C HIS A 188 -2.09 0.00 5.55
N ILE A 189 -2.32 -0.72 4.44
CA ILE A 189 -3.67 -1.04 3.99
C ILE A 189 -4.29 -1.95 5.05
N SER A 190 -5.36 -1.45 5.67
CA SER A 190 -6.05 -2.16 6.75
C SER A 190 -6.68 -3.46 6.24
N ASP A 191 -6.76 -4.48 7.11
CA ASP A 191 -7.47 -5.73 6.79
C ASP A 191 -8.93 -5.45 6.43
N ALA A 192 -9.55 -4.44 7.03
CA ALA A 192 -10.91 -4.01 6.70
C ALA A 192 -11.10 -3.59 5.23
N ALA A 193 -10.04 -3.14 4.53
CA ALA A 193 -10.09 -2.85 3.11
C ALA A 193 -9.86 -4.08 2.22
N LEU A 194 -9.31 -5.16 2.79
CA LEU A 194 -9.02 -6.43 2.12
C LEU A 194 -10.13 -7.47 2.35
N THR A 195 -10.91 -7.33 3.41
CA THR A 195 -12.07 -8.17 3.68
C THR A 195 -13.25 -7.77 2.81
N LYS A 196 -13.98 -8.77 2.30
CA LYS A 196 -15.17 -8.56 1.49
C LYS A 196 -16.20 -7.78 2.33
N PRO A 197 -16.72 -6.64 1.85
CA PRO A 197 -17.76 -5.93 2.57
C PRO A 197 -18.99 -6.82 2.70
N GLU A 198 -19.46 -6.97 3.93
CA GLU A 198 -20.67 -7.73 4.23
C GLU A 198 -21.89 -6.98 3.69
N LYS A 199 -22.90 -7.73 3.29
CA LYS A 199 -24.20 -7.12 3.02
C LYS A 199 -24.70 -6.59 4.36
N VAL A 200 -24.80 -5.27 4.49
CA VAL A 200 -25.53 -4.66 5.62
C VAL A 200 -26.87 -5.38 5.70
N GLU A 201 -27.17 -5.97 6.86
CA GLU A 201 -28.42 -6.71 7.05
C GLU A 201 -29.57 -5.87 6.51
N ARG A 202 -30.41 -6.49 5.68
CA ARG A 202 -31.65 -5.84 5.26
C ARG A 202 -32.38 -5.51 6.56
N PHE A 203 -32.50 -4.22 6.89
CA PHE A 203 -33.26 -3.78 8.05
C PHE A 203 -34.54 -4.58 8.13
N ALA A 204 -34.80 -5.20 9.28
CA ALA A 204 -35.99 -6.01 9.46
C ALA A 204 -37.20 -5.17 9.07
N LYS A 205 -38.22 -5.77 8.44
CA LYS A 205 -39.43 -5.03 8.01
C LYS A 205 -40.04 -4.22 9.15
N SER A 206 -39.89 -4.66 10.40
CA SER A 206 -40.28 -3.97 11.63
C SER A 206 -39.52 -2.67 11.91
N GLU A 207 -38.21 -2.62 11.67
CA GLU A 207 -37.38 -1.42 11.84
C GLU A 207 -37.61 -0.41 10.73
N MET A 208 -37.76 -0.90 9.50
CA MET A 208 -38.15 -0.06 8.37
C MET A 208 -39.50 0.62 8.63
N ARG A 209 -40.46 -0.05 9.27
CA ARG A 209 -41.79 0.56 9.57
C ARG A 209 -41.72 1.77 10.49
N LYS A 210 -40.71 1.86 11.38
CA LYS A 210 -40.52 2.98 12.33
C LYS A 210 -39.90 4.23 11.70
N LEU A 211 -39.38 4.14 10.48
CA LEU A 211 -38.72 5.24 9.78
C LEU A 211 -39.72 6.07 8.98
N SER A 212 -39.45 7.37 8.89
CA SER A 212 -40.17 8.28 7.99
C SER A 212 -39.98 7.89 6.52
N VAL A 213 -40.83 8.43 5.64
CA VAL A 213 -40.76 8.16 4.19
C VAL A 213 -39.41 8.62 3.59
N GLU A 214 -38.89 9.76 4.06
CA GLU A 214 -37.61 10.32 3.61
C GLU A 214 -36.42 9.46 4.09
N GLU A 215 -36.41 9.03 5.35
CA GLU A 215 -35.36 8.15 5.88
C GLU A 215 -35.33 6.78 5.17
N LYS A 216 -36.50 6.25 4.80
CA LYS A 216 -36.61 5.03 3.98
C LYS A 216 -36.00 5.21 2.60
N ALA A 217 -36.23 6.37 1.97
CA ALA A 217 -35.71 6.67 0.64
C ALA A 217 -34.17 6.82 0.68
N ILE A 218 -33.65 7.61 1.63
CA ILE A 218 -32.21 7.83 1.82
C ILE A 218 -31.48 6.51 2.10
N LYS A 219 -32.03 5.65 2.97
CA LYS A 219 -31.41 4.35 3.28
C LYS A 219 -31.45 3.37 2.10
N LYS A 220 -32.55 3.36 1.32
CA LYS A 220 -32.63 2.54 0.10
C LYS A 220 -31.61 3.02 -0.94
N GLU A 221 -31.49 4.33 -1.13
CA GLU A 221 -30.51 4.93 -2.05
C GLU A 221 -29.07 4.63 -1.59
N ALA A 222 -28.80 4.72 -0.29
CA ALA A 222 -27.51 4.35 0.29
C ALA A 222 -27.17 2.87 0.03
N GLN A 223 -28.13 1.95 0.20
CA GLN A 223 -27.91 0.52 -0.08
C GLN A 223 -27.74 0.23 -1.58
N LEU A 224 -28.47 0.93 -2.45
CA LEU A 224 -28.40 0.76 -3.89
C LEU A 224 -27.06 1.23 -4.48
N HIS A 225 -26.46 2.29 -3.93
CA HIS A 225 -25.27 2.91 -4.51
C HIS A 225 -23.97 2.59 -3.78
N PHE A 226 -23.96 2.50 -2.45
CA PHE A 226 -22.69 2.37 -1.71
C PHE A 226 -22.12 0.95 -1.73
N LEU A 227 -22.94 -0.08 -1.51
CA LEU A 227 -22.46 -1.46 -1.45
C LEU A 227 -21.84 -1.94 -2.78
N PRO A 228 -22.41 -1.67 -3.97
CA PRO A 228 -21.76 -2.01 -5.24
C PRO A 228 -20.43 -1.29 -5.45
N GLU A 229 -20.32 -0.03 -5.03
CA GLU A 229 -19.08 0.74 -5.12
C GLU A 229 -18.00 0.21 -4.17
N GLU A 230 -18.36 -0.15 -2.94
CA GLU A 230 -17.46 -0.78 -1.97
C GLU A 230 -17.00 -2.16 -2.46
N LEU A 231 -17.91 -2.99 -3.00
CA LEU A 231 -17.55 -4.27 -3.60
C LEU A 231 -16.61 -4.10 -4.80
N LYS A 232 -16.88 -3.11 -5.66
CA LYS A 232 -16.01 -2.79 -6.80
C LYS A 232 -14.63 -2.32 -6.34
N ALA A 233 -14.58 -1.48 -5.30
CA ALA A 233 -13.33 -1.01 -4.73
C ALA A 233 -12.54 -2.16 -4.08
N TRP A 234 -13.20 -3.00 -3.27
CA TRP A 234 -12.61 -4.18 -2.64
C TRP A 234 -11.99 -5.13 -3.65
N LYS A 235 -12.72 -5.51 -4.71
CA LYS A 235 -12.18 -6.32 -5.82
C LYS A 235 -10.99 -5.62 -6.48
N GLY A 236 -11.16 -4.34 -6.79
CA GLY A 236 -10.14 -3.52 -7.43
C GLY A 236 -8.86 -3.38 -6.62
N ILE A 237 -8.95 -3.33 -5.29
CA ILE A 237 -7.80 -3.30 -4.36
C ILE A 237 -7.08 -4.64 -4.40
N ASN A 238 -7.79 -5.75 -4.18
CA ASN A 238 -7.19 -7.08 -4.13
C ASN A 238 -6.47 -7.44 -5.43
N GLU A 239 -7.13 -7.28 -6.58
CA GLU A 239 -6.53 -7.57 -7.89
C GLU A 239 -5.29 -6.71 -8.18
N ARG A 240 -5.35 -5.42 -7.85
CA ARG A 240 -4.23 -4.50 -8.09
C ARG A 240 -3.07 -4.79 -7.15
N LEU A 241 -3.32 -5.09 -5.88
CA LEU A 241 -2.27 -5.49 -4.93
C LEU A 241 -1.62 -6.79 -5.36
N LEU A 242 -2.42 -7.79 -5.73
CA LEU A 242 -1.94 -9.05 -6.24
C LEU A 242 -0.99 -8.82 -7.42
N ARG A 243 -1.39 -8.02 -8.41
CA ARG A 243 -0.53 -7.67 -9.55
C ARG A 243 0.79 -7.01 -9.11
N ILE A 244 0.74 -6.03 -8.20
CA ILE A 244 1.96 -5.39 -7.68
C ILE A 244 2.87 -6.42 -7.03
N TYR A 245 2.33 -7.30 -6.18
CA TYR A 245 3.11 -8.31 -5.47
C TYR A 245 3.70 -9.36 -6.41
N LEU A 246 2.93 -9.85 -7.38
CA LEU A 246 3.44 -10.75 -8.41
C LEU A 246 4.57 -10.10 -9.21
N MET A 247 4.43 -8.82 -9.59
CA MET A 247 5.52 -8.11 -10.26
C MET A 247 6.74 -7.88 -9.34
N ILE A 248 6.59 -7.83 -8.01
CA ILE A 248 7.74 -7.81 -7.09
C ILE A 248 8.50 -9.14 -7.15
N LEU A 249 7.80 -10.27 -7.25
CA LEU A 249 8.40 -11.62 -7.29
C LEU A 249 9.24 -11.86 -8.56
N THR A 250 8.97 -11.12 -9.64
CA THR A 250 9.73 -11.21 -10.89
C THR A 250 11.01 -10.36 -10.90
N VAL A 251 11.17 -9.39 -9.99
CA VAL A 251 12.37 -8.54 -9.95
C VAL A 251 13.53 -9.26 -9.25
N LYS A 252 14.78 -9.02 -9.69
CA LYS A 252 15.99 -9.66 -9.17
C LYS A 252 16.26 -9.56 -7.65
N PRO A 253 16.04 -8.43 -6.94
CA PRO A 253 16.37 -8.35 -5.51
C PRO A 253 15.38 -9.17 -4.69
N ILE A 254 15.86 -10.31 -4.19
CA ILE A 254 15.08 -11.33 -3.49
C ILE A 254 14.55 -10.85 -2.13
N GLU A 255 15.17 -9.80 -1.56
CA GLU A 255 14.81 -9.26 -0.23
C GLU A 255 13.38 -8.73 -0.17
N LYS A 256 12.77 -8.45 -1.34
CA LYS A 256 11.39 -7.98 -1.43
C LYS A 256 10.39 -9.13 -1.62
N HIS A 257 10.86 -10.34 -1.94
CA HIS A 257 9.99 -11.47 -2.28
C HIS A 257 9.29 -12.01 -1.05
N TYR A 258 9.99 -12.13 0.08
CA TYR A 258 9.39 -12.53 1.35
C TYR A 258 8.16 -11.69 1.67
N TYR A 259 8.34 -10.37 1.58
CA TYR A 259 7.27 -9.41 1.79
C TYR A 259 6.07 -9.65 0.85
N ALA A 260 6.33 -9.75 -0.45
CA ALA A 260 5.26 -9.95 -1.42
C ALA A 260 4.47 -11.25 -1.15
N LEU A 261 5.17 -12.34 -0.82
CA LEU A 261 4.56 -13.63 -0.47
C LEU A 261 3.67 -13.51 0.76
N THR A 262 4.15 -12.91 1.86
CA THR A 262 3.33 -12.72 3.07
C THR A 262 2.08 -11.89 2.81
N GLN A 263 2.15 -10.89 1.93
CA GLN A 263 0.96 -10.08 1.61
C GLN A 263 -0.01 -10.78 0.69
N ILE A 264 0.45 -11.58 -0.28
CA ILE A 264 -0.41 -12.37 -1.17
C ILE A 264 -1.31 -13.29 -0.33
N GLN A 265 -0.79 -13.87 0.75
CA GLN A 265 -1.55 -14.72 1.68
C GLN A 265 -2.76 -14.02 2.33
N ARG A 266 -2.76 -12.68 2.42
CA ARG A 266 -3.86 -11.89 2.99
C ARG A 266 -4.93 -11.51 1.96
N LEU A 267 -4.67 -11.71 0.68
CA LEU A 267 -5.54 -11.22 -0.39
C LEU A 267 -6.63 -12.23 -0.73
N HIS A 268 -7.77 -11.70 -1.14
CA HIS A 268 -8.75 -12.50 -1.87
C HIS A 268 -8.27 -12.69 -3.32
N ILE A 269 -8.00 -13.94 -3.70
CA ILE A 269 -7.55 -14.29 -5.04
C ILE A 269 -8.73 -14.80 -5.86
N PRO A 270 -9.11 -14.09 -6.96
CA PRO A 270 -10.13 -14.58 -7.87
C PRO A 270 -9.77 -15.94 -8.47
N GLY A 271 -10.74 -16.85 -8.59
CA GLY A 271 -10.52 -18.20 -9.11
C GLY A 271 -9.80 -18.25 -10.46
N HIS A 272 -10.16 -17.36 -11.40
CA HIS A 272 -9.53 -17.29 -12.72
C HIS A 272 -8.05 -16.86 -12.72
N LEU A 273 -7.52 -16.36 -11.60
CA LEU A 273 -6.09 -16.02 -11.45
C LEU A 273 -5.30 -17.09 -10.69
N LYS A 274 -5.98 -18.05 -10.07
CA LYS A 274 -5.36 -19.07 -9.23
C LYS A 274 -4.35 -19.93 -9.99
N GLU A 275 -4.69 -20.38 -11.19
CA GLU A 275 -3.80 -21.19 -12.02
C GLU A 275 -2.50 -20.44 -12.39
N GLY A 276 -2.62 -19.20 -12.86
CA GLY A 276 -1.43 -18.40 -13.22
C GLY A 276 -0.49 -18.11 -12.04
N ILE A 277 -1.05 -17.91 -10.84
CA ILE A 277 -0.26 -17.75 -9.62
C ILE A 277 0.44 -19.07 -9.26
N PHE A 278 -0.25 -20.20 -9.41
CA PHE A 278 0.29 -21.52 -9.11
C PHE A 278 1.49 -21.83 -10.02
N ILE A 279 1.35 -21.59 -11.32
CA ILE A 279 2.43 -21.76 -12.31
C ILE A 279 3.62 -20.86 -11.93
N MET A 280 3.39 -19.57 -11.66
CA MET A 280 4.46 -18.64 -11.28
C MET A 280 5.20 -19.09 -10.02
N LEU A 281 4.47 -19.50 -8.97
CA LEU A 281 5.07 -19.95 -7.72
C LEU A 281 5.86 -21.25 -7.92
N THR A 282 5.36 -22.18 -8.75
CA THR A 282 6.07 -23.43 -9.10
C THR A 282 7.36 -23.14 -9.86
N GLU A 283 7.33 -22.30 -10.88
CA GLU A 283 8.52 -21.86 -11.62
C GLU A 283 9.54 -21.19 -10.68
N LYS A 284 9.04 -20.36 -9.74
CA LYS A 284 9.88 -19.70 -8.75
C LYS A 284 10.54 -20.71 -7.82
N VAL A 285 9.79 -21.71 -7.35
CA VAL A 285 10.30 -22.81 -6.51
C VAL A 285 11.42 -23.55 -7.25
N LEU A 286 11.22 -23.90 -8.53
CA LEU A 286 12.24 -24.55 -9.35
C LEU A 286 13.50 -23.68 -9.48
N TYR A 287 13.34 -22.39 -9.76
CA TYR A 287 14.46 -21.45 -9.84
C TYR A 287 15.25 -21.36 -8.52
N LEU A 288 14.56 -21.33 -7.37
CA LEU A 288 15.20 -21.24 -6.06
C LEU A 288 15.99 -22.50 -5.69
N LYS A 289 15.59 -23.67 -6.21
CA LYS A 289 16.26 -24.96 -5.97
C LYS A 289 17.59 -25.13 -6.70
N ASN A 290 17.77 -24.52 -7.86
CA ASN A 290 18.95 -24.75 -8.70
C ASN A 290 20.28 -24.32 -8.05
N GLU A 291 20.26 -23.33 -7.17
CA GLU A 291 21.44 -22.86 -6.41
C GLU A 291 20.96 -22.41 -5.02
N MET A 292 20.92 -23.32 -4.05
CA MET A 292 20.37 -23.04 -2.73
C MET A 292 21.33 -22.17 -1.90
N THR A 293 20.83 -21.03 -1.43
CA THR A 293 21.50 -20.16 -0.45
C THR A 293 20.58 -19.93 0.75
N PRO A 294 21.08 -19.50 1.92
CA PRO A 294 20.25 -19.21 3.09
C PRO A 294 19.01 -18.36 2.77
N ARG A 295 19.20 -17.24 2.06
CA ARG A 295 18.10 -16.39 1.59
C ARG A 295 17.11 -17.11 0.68
N LYS A 296 17.60 -17.88 -0.30
CA LYS A 296 16.72 -18.60 -1.23
C LYS A 296 15.92 -19.68 -0.51
N ALA A 297 16.49 -20.34 0.50
CA ALA A 297 15.80 -21.30 1.35
C ALA A 297 14.64 -20.66 2.14
N ALA A 298 14.85 -19.48 2.74
CA ALA A 298 13.79 -18.74 3.43
C ALA A 298 12.63 -18.35 2.48
N ILE A 299 12.97 -17.92 1.26
CA ILE A 299 11.97 -17.58 0.23
C ILE A 299 11.25 -18.82 -0.29
N LEU A 300 11.97 -19.93 -0.47
CA LEU A 300 11.40 -21.22 -0.87
C LEU A 300 10.33 -21.68 0.12
N ALA A 301 10.65 -21.66 1.42
CA ALA A 301 9.68 -21.98 2.48
C ALA A 301 8.45 -21.07 2.43
N SER A 302 8.67 -19.78 2.18
CA SER A 302 7.58 -18.79 2.02
C SER A 302 6.72 -19.04 0.78
N CYS A 303 7.29 -19.53 -0.33
CA CYS A 303 6.55 -19.92 -1.53
C CYS A 303 5.62 -21.09 -1.23
N TYR A 304 6.12 -22.17 -0.64
CA TYR A 304 5.32 -23.33 -0.26
C TYR A 304 4.23 -22.98 0.75
N MET A 305 4.54 -22.15 1.74
CA MET A 305 3.54 -21.65 2.68
C MET A 305 2.44 -20.86 1.96
N THR A 306 2.82 -20.01 1.00
CA THR A 306 1.86 -19.24 0.20
C THR A 306 0.97 -20.16 -0.64
N MET A 307 1.55 -21.17 -1.29
CA MET A 307 0.80 -22.19 -2.02
C MET A 307 -0.15 -22.96 -1.08
N HIS A 308 0.32 -23.37 0.11
CA HIS A 308 -0.51 -24.02 1.12
C HIS A 308 -1.69 -23.16 1.54
N MET A 309 -1.48 -21.87 1.83
CA MET A 309 -2.58 -20.98 2.25
C MET A 309 -3.64 -20.75 1.16
N ILE A 310 -3.25 -20.78 -0.12
CA ILE A 310 -4.16 -20.48 -1.25
C ILE A 310 -4.88 -21.73 -1.75
N TYR A 311 -4.19 -22.87 -1.79
CA TYR A 311 -4.62 -24.07 -2.53
C TYR A 311 -4.88 -25.30 -1.66
N LYS A 312 -4.68 -25.26 -0.34
CA LYS A 312 -4.82 -26.45 0.55
C LYS A 312 -6.14 -27.22 0.42
N GLU A 313 -7.22 -26.55 0.04
CA GLU A 313 -8.57 -27.14 -0.08
C GLU A 313 -8.90 -27.55 -1.54
N GLU A 314 -7.97 -27.34 -2.48
CA GLU A 314 -8.19 -27.54 -3.91
C GLU A 314 -7.39 -28.73 -4.42
N ILE A 315 -8.09 -29.84 -4.66
CA ILE A 315 -7.51 -31.13 -5.08
C ILE A 315 -6.75 -31.01 -6.41
N GLU A 316 -7.12 -30.06 -7.26
CA GLU A 316 -6.53 -29.83 -8.59
C GLU A 316 -5.08 -29.33 -8.53
N TYR A 317 -4.64 -28.76 -7.40
CA TYR A 317 -3.30 -28.20 -7.23
C TYR A 317 -2.43 -29.09 -6.35
N SER A 318 -1.55 -29.87 -6.98
CA SER A 318 -0.60 -30.73 -6.27
C SER A 318 0.78 -30.08 -6.16
N PHE A 319 1.31 -30.00 -4.95
CA PHE A 319 2.67 -29.55 -4.67
C PHE A 319 3.21 -30.28 -3.43
N GLN A 320 4.49 -30.65 -3.48
CA GLN A 320 5.13 -31.44 -2.43
C GLN A 320 5.73 -30.51 -1.39
N ILE A 321 4.97 -30.26 -0.32
CA ILE A 321 5.42 -29.42 0.81
C ILE A 321 6.64 -30.05 1.50
N GLU A 322 6.74 -31.38 1.44
CA GLU A 322 7.83 -32.20 1.95
C GLU A 322 9.17 -31.85 1.27
N GLU A 323 9.17 -31.10 0.17
CA GLU A 323 10.41 -30.61 -0.44
C GLU A 323 11.10 -29.51 0.39
N ILE A 324 10.41 -28.84 1.32
CA ILE A 324 11.07 -27.98 2.32
C ILE A 324 12.03 -28.82 3.17
N GLU A 325 11.73 -30.10 3.38
CA GLU A 325 12.58 -31.03 4.12
C GLU A 325 13.88 -31.37 3.39
N LYS A 326 13.98 -31.05 2.10
CA LYS A 326 15.16 -31.31 1.28
C LYS A 326 16.14 -30.14 1.27
N ILE A 327 15.89 -29.06 2.03
CA ILE A 327 16.86 -27.97 2.20
C ILE A 327 18.12 -28.55 2.86
N PRO A 328 19.32 -28.37 2.27
CA PRO A 328 20.57 -28.88 2.82
C PRO A 328 20.86 -28.32 4.22
N VAL A 329 21.41 -29.16 5.10
CA VAL A 329 21.69 -28.77 6.50
C VAL A 329 22.74 -27.67 6.56
N GLU A 330 23.72 -27.71 5.68
CA GLU A 330 24.78 -26.70 5.56
C GLU A 330 24.18 -25.31 5.30
N VAL A 331 23.16 -25.25 4.44
CA VAL A 331 22.44 -23.99 4.16
C VAL A 331 21.68 -23.50 5.38
N LEU A 332 21.06 -24.39 6.15
CA LEU A 332 20.32 -24.01 7.37
C LEU A 332 21.26 -23.49 8.46
N LEU A 333 22.46 -24.06 8.60
CA LEU A 333 23.47 -23.64 9.58
C LEU A 333 24.08 -22.27 9.25
N GLU A 334 24.06 -21.87 7.98
CA GLU A 334 24.54 -20.56 7.51
C GLU A 334 23.48 -19.45 7.59
N MET A 335 22.23 -19.77 7.95
CA MET A 335 21.14 -18.78 8.02
C MET A 335 21.28 -17.84 9.21
N ASP A 336 20.92 -16.58 8.99
CA ASP A 336 20.73 -15.64 10.09
C ASP A 336 19.42 -15.89 10.86
N GLU A 337 19.30 -15.27 12.03
CA GLU A 337 18.14 -15.44 12.93
C GLU A 337 16.80 -15.14 12.24
N LYS A 338 16.76 -14.13 11.34
CA LYS A 338 15.53 -13.76 10.62
C LYS A 338 15.19 -14.76 9.54
N GLU A 339 16.18 -15.26 8.83
CA GLU A 339 16.02 -16.29 7.81
C GLU A 339 15.48 -17.58 8.42
N ILE A 340 16.04 -18.00 9.57
CA ILE A 340 15.57 -19.15 10.35
C ILE A 340 14.12 -18.94 10.82
N GLU A 341 13.80 -17.76 11.37
CA GLU A 341 12.44 -17.42 11.82
C GLU A 341 11.41 -17.54 10.69
N ILE A 342 11.77 -17.15 9.46
CA ILE A 342 10.91 -17.28 8.28
C ILE A 342 10.60 -18.75 7.98
N VAL A 343 11.62 -19.61 7.97
CA VAL A 343 11.46 -21.04 7.72
C VAL A 343 10.59 -21.67 8.81
N TYR A 344 10.86 -21.38 10.08
CA TYR A 344 10.06 -21.90 11.18
C TYR A 344 8.62 -21.42 11.16
N ASN A 345 8.37 -20.14 10.88
CA ASN A 345 7.01 -19.61 10.77
C ASN A 345 6.24 -20.26 9.62
N ALA A 346 6.89 -20.52 8.49
CA ALA A 346 6.30 -21.24 7.37
C ALA A 346 5.90 -22.66 7.77
N LEU A 347 6.83 -23.39 8.39
CA LEU A 347 6.63 -24.76 8.82
C LEU A 347 5.57 -24.89 9.92
N GLY A 348 5.64 -24.05 10.95
CA GLY A 348 4.67 -24.04 12.04
C GLY A 348 3.24 -23.75 11.57
N ARG A 349 3.07 -22.92 10.54
CA ARG A 349 1.75 -22.65 9.95
C ARG A 349 1.25 -23.80 9.08
N ILE A 350 2.14 -24.46 8.34
CA ILE A 350 1.81 -25.68 7.58
C ILE A 350 1.41 -26.80 8.55
N ASP A 351 2.19 -27.04 9.61
CA ASP A 351 1.96 -28.10 10.60
C ASP A 351 0.67 -27.87 11.41
N LYS A 352 0.39 -26.62 11.82
CA LYS A 352 -0.89 -26.26 12.47
C LYS A 352 -2.12 -26.62 11.63
N HIS A 353 -1.98 -26.70 10.31
CA HIS A 353 -3.06 -27.05 9.40
C HIS A 353 -3.06 -28.53 8.99
N LYS A 354 -1.91 -29.22 9.00
CA LYS A 354 -1.81 -30.66 8.70
C LYS A 354 -2.04 -31.57 9.92
N GLY A 355 -1.91 -31.06 11.13
CA GLY A 355 -2.11 -31.85 12.36
C GLY A 355 -1.04 -32.93 12.60
N THR A 356 0.07 -32.91 11.87
CA THR A 356 1.14 -33.90 11.96
C THR A 356 2.46 -33.23 12.36
N PRO A 357 3.06 -33.57 13.53
CA PRO A 357 4.27 -32.95 14.05
C PRO A 357 5.56 -33.52 13.39
N GLY A 358 5.50 -33.91 12.12
CA GLY A 358 6.60 -34.60 11.44
C GLY A 358 7.78 -33.68 11.14
N ILE A 359 7.50 -32.45 10.71
CA ILE A 359 8.52 -31.55 10.16
C ILE A 359 9.30 -30.85 11.28
N MET A 360 8.62 -30.39 12.34
CA MET A 360 9.29 -29.86 13.55
C MET A 360 10.17 -30.94 14.22
N LYS A 361 9.68 -32.18 14.31
CA LYS A 361 10.43 -33.32 14.85
C LYS A 361 11.66 -33.66 13.99
N MET A 362 11.59 -33.40 12.68
CA MET A 362 12.71 -33.58 11.75
C MET A 362 13.78 -32.47 11.86
N LEU A 363 13.39 -31.19 11.99
CA LEU A 363 14.34 -30.09 12.22
C LEU A 363 15.06 -30.23 13.57
N LEU A 364 14.36 -30.76 14.58
CA LEU A 364 14.93 -31.13 15.88
C LEU A 364 15.89 -32.33 15.76
N THR A 365 15.60 -33.34 14.93
CA THR A 365 16.51 -34.50 14.72
C THR A 365 17.72 -34.19 13.83
N ARG A 366 17.67 -33.13 13.01
CA ARG A 366 18.79 -32.70 12.15
C ARG A 366 19.74 -31.69 12.80
N GLY A 367 19.64 -31.53 14.12
CA GLY A 367 20.66 -30.80 14.89
C GLY A 367 20.49 -29.28 14.86
N MET A 368 19.27 -28.74 14.90
CA MET A 368 19.06 -27.36 15.33
C MET A 368 19.06 -27.30 16.86
N HIS A 369 20.25 -27.17 17.46
CA HIS A 369 20.51 -27.32 18.90
C HIS A 369 20.42 -26.00 19.70
N ARG A 370 20.02 -24.89 19.06
CA ARG A 370 19.85 -23.58 19.70
C ARG A 370 18.49 -23.00 19.32
N ILE A 371 17.62 -22.85 20.31
CA ILE A 371 16.24 -22.41 20.11
C ILE A 371 15.96 -21.26 21.08
N ASP A 372 15.34 -20.18 20.60
CA ASP A 372 14.93 -19.07 21.46
C ASP A 372 13.76 -19.48 22.40
N LEU A 373 13.61 -18.79 23.53
CA LEU A 373 12.59 -19.05 24.55
C LEU A 373 11.15 -19.12 24.01
N GLN A 374 10.75 -18.25 23.08
CA GLN A 374 9.40 -18.23 22.50
C GLN A 374 9.13 -19.47 21.66
N LEU A 375 10.12 -19.96 20.93
CA LEU A 375 10.02 -21.18 20.13
C LEU A 375 10.07 -22.44 21.02
N ALA A 376 10.80 -22.40 22.14
CA ALA A 376 10.80 -23.48 23.14
C ALA A 376 9.41 -23.71 23.77
N ASP A 377 8.67 -22.63 24.08
CA ASP A 377 7.31 -22.74 24.61
C ASP A 377 6.31 -23.30 23.58
N LEU A 378 6.50 -22.98 22.30
CA LEU A 378 5.72 -23.57 21.20
C LEU A 378 6.00 -25.08 21.06
N ILE A 379 7.26 -25.50 21.17
CA ILE A 379 7.67 -26.91 21.10
C ILE A 379 7.13 -27.71 22.30
N ARG A 380 7.15 -27.15 23.51
CA ARG A 380 6.57 -27.78 24.72
C ARG A 380 5.09 -28.10 24.55
N HIS A 381 4.32 -27.21 23.93
CA HIS A 381 2.89 -27.44 23.65
C HIS A 381 2.63 -28.54 22.61
N LEU A 382 3.61 -28.84 21.75
CA LEU A 382 3.49 -29.80 20.65
C LEU A 382 3.99 -31.21 21.01
N MET A 383 4.64 -31.40 22.17
CA MET A 383 5.18 -32.70 22.64
C MET A 383 4.60 -33.15 24.00
N PRO A 384 3.31 -33.53 24.07
CA PRO A 384 2.63 -33.82 25.33
C PRO A 384 3.03 -35.14 26.01
N ARG A 385 3.78 -36.05 25.36
CA ARG A 385 4.08 -37.39 25.88
C ARG A 385 5.43 -37.55 26.61
N GLU A 386 6.38 -36.62 26.46
CA GLU A 386 7.72 -36.73 27.07
C GLU A 386 8.09 -35.56 28.00
N GLY A 387 7.28 -34.49 28.03
CA GLY A 387 7.35 -33.42 29.02
C GLY A 387 8.59 -32.49 28.95
N PRO A 388 8.58 -31.37 29.71
CA PRO A 388 9.64 -30.36 29.74
C PRO A 388 11.01 -30.87 30.21
N SER A 389 11.03 -31.99 30.92
CA SER A 389 12.21 -32.63 31.52
C SER A 389 13.21 -33.19 30.50
N ALA A 390 12.84 -33.30 29.22
CA ALA A 390 13.74 -33.67 28.14
C ALA A 390 14.51 -32.48 27.51
N LEU A 391 14.28 -31.24 27.98
CA LEU A 391 14.79 -30.00 27.35
C LEU A 391 15.79 -29.21 28.21
N GLU A 392 16.34 -29.75 29.29
CA GLU A 392 17.03 -28.91 30.28
C GLU A 392 18.56 -28.97 30.18
N LYS A 393 19.13 -28.02 29.43
CA LYS A 393 20.35 -27.31 29.84
C LYS A 393 20.36 -25.90 29.27
N VAL A 394 20.52 -24.89 30.11
CA VAL A 394 20.75 -23.51 29.65
C VAL A 394 22.25 -23.34 29.40
N SER A 395 22.63 -22.96 28.19
CA SER A 395 24.02 -22.67 27.82
C SER A 395 24.54 -21.44 28.58
N SER A 396 25.86 -21.28 28.64
CA SER A 396 26.52 -20.10 29.24
C SER A 396 26.13 -18.76 28.58
N GLU A 397 25.49 -18.79 27.42
CA GLU A 397 25.01 -17.63 26.66
C GLU A 397 23.49 -17.37 26.84
N GLY A 398 22.79 -18.16 27.67
CA GLY A 398 21.35 -17.99 27.96
C GLY A 398 20.39 -18.71 27.00
N MET A 399 20.90 -19.61 26.15
CA MET A 399 20.11 -20.41 25.20
C MET A 399 19.71 -21.77 25.79
N TRP A 400 18.59 -22.35 25.38
CA TRP A 400 18.20 -23.72 25.80
C TRP A 400 18.81 -24.78 24.86
N GLU A 401 19.50 -25.77 25.43
CA GLU A 401 20.12 -26.94 24.79
C GLU A 401 19.33 -28.21 25.13
N ILE A 402 19.14 -29.10 24.15
CA ILE A 402 18.36 -30.34 24.29
C ILE A 402 19.31 -31.53 24.57
N PRO A 403 19.31 -32.14 25.78
CA PRO A 403 20.31 -33.14 26.19
C PRO A 403 20.28 -34.47 25.42
N ILE A 404 19.14 -34.84 24.81
CA ILE A 404 19.02 -36.06 23.98
C ILE A 404 19.96 -36.02 22.75
N LEU A 405 20.53 -34.86 22.43
CA LEU A 405 21.30 -34.60 21.22
C LEU A 405 22.77 -34.20 21.46
N THR A 406 23.26 -34.22 22.71
CA THR A 406 24.71 -34.18 22.95
C THR A 406 25.34 -35.51 22.50
N PRO A 407 26.34 -35.51 21.59
CA PRO A 407 27.02 -36.74 21.23
C PRO A 407 27.63 -37.34 22.50
N ARG A 408 27.25 -38.58 22.85
CA ARG A 408 27.87 -39.27 23.97
C ARG A 408 29.37 -39.37 23.69
N PRO A 409 30.25 -39.05 24.65
CA PRO A 409 31.67 -39.26 24.48
C PRO A 409 31.88 -40.75 24.16
N ARG A 410 32.62 -41.03 23.08
CA ARG A 410 32.95 -42.40 22.70
C ARG A 410 33.74 -43.02 23.87
N ILE A 411 33.19 -44.07 24.48
CA ILE A 411 33.88 -44.94 25.44
C ILE A 411 34.65 -45.98 24.63
#